data_AF-A0A699Z300-F1
#
_entry.id   AF-A0A699Z300-F1
#
_cell.length_a   1.000
_cell.length_b   1.000
_cell.length_c   1.000
_cell.angle_alpha   90.00
_cell.angle_beta   90.00
_cell.angle_gamma   90.00
#
_symmetry.space_group_name_H-M   'P 1'
#
loop_
_entity.id
_entity.type
_entity.pdbx_description
1 polymer ?
#
loop_
_entity_poly.entity_id
_entity_poly.type
_entity_poly.pdbx_seq_one_letter_code
_entity_poly.pdbx_strand_id
1 'polypeptide(L)'
;DWGSELFEALKAAGGKAYSNYAVGYNNVKVDEATKRGIPVGNTPGVLTETTAELAAALTLAAARRVPEADVFMRAGKYQGWLPTLFIGNLLQ
;
A
#
# COMPACT_ATOMS: atom_id res chain seq x y z
N ASP A 1 -8.51 6.60 14.81
CA ASP A 1 -9.71 5.88 14.32
C ASP A 1 -10.92 6.82 14.28
N TRP A 2 -11.75 6.68 13.25
CA TRP A 2 -13.05 7.34 13.15
C TRP A 2 -14.03 6.71 14.15
N GLY A 3 -14.36 7.45 15.21
CA GLY A 3 -15.26 7.03 16.29
C GLY A 3 -16.31 8.09 16.63
N SER A 4 -16.99 7.88 17.76
CA SER A 4 -18.11 8.71 18.24
C SER A 4 -17.86 10.21 18.11
N GLU A 5 -16.77 10.73 18.70
CA GLU A 5 -16.44 12.15 18.71
C GLU A 5 -16.27 12.76 17.31
N LEU A 6 -15.53 12.07 16.43
CA LEU A 6 -15.30 12.54 15.06
C LEU A 6 -16.57 12.50 14.20
N PHE A 7 -17.43 11.51 14.40
CA PHE A 7 -18.72 11.46 13.71
C PHE A 7 -19.70 12.52 14.20
N GLU A 8 -19.70 12.85 15.49
CA GLU A 8 -20.45 14.00 16.01
C GLU A 8 -19.94 15.31 15.40
N ALA A 9 -18.63 15.52 15.40
CA ALA A 9 -18.02 16.71 14.81
C ALA A 9 -18.34 16.83 13.31
N LEU A 10 -18.26 15.72 12.55
CA LEU A 10 -18.63 15.67 11.14
C LEU A 10 -20.09 16.09 10.94
N LYS A 11 -21.01 15.55 11.75
CA LYS A 11 -22.43 15.87 11.67
C LYS A 11 -22.72 17.33 12.04
N ALA A 12 -22.07 17.83 13.10
CA ALA A 12 -22.17 19.24 13.51
C ALA A 12 -21.68 20.20 12.43
N ALA A 13 -20.67 19.80 11.65
CA ALA A 13 -20.19 20.54 10.49
C ALA A 13 -21.09 20.41 9.24
N GLY A 14 -22.23 19.71 9.32
CA GLY A 14 -23.15 19.50 8.21
C GLY A 14 -22.78 18.34 7.28
N GLY A 15 -21.81 17.51 7.66
CA GLY A 15 -21.42 16.31 6.94
C GLY A 15 -22.53 15.26 6.92
N LYS A 16 -22.72 14.62 5.77
CA LYS A 16 -23.82 13.66 5.54
C LYS A 16 -23.36 12.23 5.23
N ALA A 17 -22.08 12.03 4.95
CA ALA A 17 -21.49 10.73 4.62
C ALA A 17 -20.00 10.77 4.92
N TYR A 18 -19.41 9.60 5.14
CA TYR A 18 -17.97 9.43 5.26
C TYR A 18 -17.46 8.47 4.19
N SER A 19 -16.59 8.94 3.31
CA SER A 19 -15.96 8.11 2.27
C SER A 19 -14.51 7.82 2.67
N ASN A 20 -14.24 6.60 3.10
CA ASN A 20 -12.91 6.16 3.47
C ASN A 20 -12.05 5.97 2.22
N TYR A 21 -10.91 6.65 2.16
CA TYR A 21 -9.96 6.52 1.05
C TYR A 21 -9.01 5.33 1.28
N ALA A 22 -9.58 4.14 1.44
CA ALA A 22 -8.88 2.87 1.59
C ALA A 22 -9.83 1.69 1.34
N VAL A 23 -9.27 0.50 1.08
CA VAL A 23 -10.04 -0.76 1.02
C VAL A 23 -10.42 -1.21 2.43
N GLY A 24 -9.44 -1.38 3.30
CA GLY A 24 -9.66 -1.75 4.70
C GLY A 24 -10.31 -0.61 5.49
N TYR A 25 -11.17 -0.97 6.44
CA TYR A 25 -11.95 -0.02 7.26
C TYR A 25 -11.84 -0.29 8.76
N ASN A 26 -10.80 -1.01 9.22
CA ASN A 26 -10.57 -1.29 10.65
C ASN A 26 -10.38 -0.02 11.48
N ASN A 27 -9.91 1.06 10.84
CA ASN A 27 -9.77 2.40 11.41
C ASN A 27 -11.11 3.15 11.53
N VAL A 28 -12.23 2.58 11.08
CA VAL A 28 -13.57 3.19 11.08
C VAL A 28 -14.51 2.38 11.97
N LYS A 29 -15.01 2.99 13.05
CA LYS A 29 -16.02 2.38 13.92
C LYS A 29 -17.39 2.51 13.25
N VAL A 30 -17.70 1.58 12.33
CA VAL A 30 -18.93 1.59 11.53
C VAL A 30 -20.18 1.68 12.40
N ASP A 31 -20.23 0.97 13.53
CA ASP A 31 -21.37 1.03 14.46
C ASP A 31 -21.65 2.44 14.99
N GLU A 32 -20.60 3.22 15.27
CA GLU A 32 -20.74 4.60 15.73
C GLU A 32 -21.25 5.53 14.63
N ALA A 33 -20.88 5.27 13.37
CA ALA A 33 -21.42 5.98 12.21
C ALA A 33 -22.91 5.65 11.99
N THR A 34 -23.25 4.35 12.07
CA THR A 34 -24.62 3.84 11.93
C THR A 34 -25.56 4.44 12.98
N LYS A 35 -25.15 4.48 14.26
CA LYS A 35 -25.93 5.12 15.35
C LYS A 35 -26.27 6.59 15.05
N ARG A 36 -25.45 7.27 14.26
CA ARG A 36 -25.59 8.69 13.92
C ARG A 36 -26.28 8.94 12.59
N GLY A 37 -26.62 7.89 11.85
CA GLY A 37 -27.19 7.97 10.52
C GLY A 37 -26.19 8.45 9.46
N ILE A 38 -24.90 8.20 9.66
CA ILE A 38 -23.85 8.57 8.72
C ILE A 38 -23.46 7.33 7.90
N PRO A 39 -23.81 7.25 6.60
CA PRO A 39 -23.36 6.19 5.73
C PRO A 39 -21.84 6.25 5.55
N VAL A 40 -21.22 5.08 5.57
CA VAL A 40 -19.77 4.90 5.37
C VAL A 40 -19.53 4.15 4.06
N GLY A 41 -18.67 4.71 3.22
CA GLY A 41 -18.15 4.06 2.01
C GLY A 41 -16.65 3.77 2.12
N ASN A 42 -16.14 2.91 1.24
CA ASN A 42 -14.72 2.59 1.07
C ASN A 42 -14.43 2.31 -0.42
N THR A 43 -13.19 1.95 -0.78
CA THR A 43 -12.76 1.81 -2.18
C THR A 43 -12.27 0.40 -2.56
N PRO A 44 -13.08 -0.67 -2.41
CA PRO A 44 -12.65 -2.03 -2.74
C PRO A 44 -12.42 -2.23 -4.25
N GLY A 45 -11.50 -3.15 -4.59
CA GLY A 45 -11.27 -3.61 -5.98
C GLY A 45 -10.40 -2.70 -6.87
N VAL A 46 -10.16 -1.44 -6.50
CA VAL A 46 -9.44 -0.48 -7.35
C VAL A 46 -7.92 -0.66 -7.41
N LEU A 47 -7.37 -1.56 -6.58
CA LEU A 47 -5.92 -1.70 -6.39
C LEU A 47 -5.39 -3.15 -6.48
N THR A 48 -6.24 -4.08 -6.95
CA THR A 48 -5.86 -5.49 -7.12
C THR A 48 -4.68 -5.62 -8.10
N GLU A 49 -4.80 -5.07 -9.30
CA GLU A 49 -3.77 -5.20 -10.34
C GLU A 49 -2.48 -4.50 -9.94
N THR A 50 -2.54 -3.26 -9.44
CA THR A 50 -1.34 -2.53 -8.98
C THR A 50 -0.62 -3.27 -7.86
N THR A 51 -1.35 -3.91 -6.94
CA THR A 51 -0.75 -4.74 -5.89
C THR A 51 -0.10 -6.00 -6.46
N ALA A 52 -0.74 -6.65 -7.43
CA ALA A 52 -0.21 -7.83 -8.10
C ALA A 52 1.06 -7.51 -8.91
N GLU A 53 1.06 -6.40 -9.64
CA GLU A 53 2.23 -5.90 -10.38
C GLU A 53 3.41 -5.63 -9.43
N LEU A 54 3.14 -5.00 -8.28
CA LEU A 54 4.18 -4.77 -7.29
C LEU A 54 4.71 -6.08 -6.68
N ALA A 55 3.83 -7.06 -6.43
CA ALA A 55 4.25 -8.38 -5.95
C ALA A 55 5.17 -9.08 -6.97
N ALA A 56 4.81 -9.05 -8.26
CA ALA A 56 5.65 -9.60 -9.33
C ALA A 56 6.98 -8.85 -9.44
N ALA A 57 6.96 -7.51 -9.36
CA ALA A 57 8.15 -6.68 -9.41
C ALA A 57 9.10 -6.97 -8.24
N LEU A 58 8.59 -7.07 -7.00
CA LEU A 58 9.37 -7.41 -5.81
C LEU A 58 9.96 -8.83 -5.91
N THR A 59 9.20 -9.78 -6.44
CA THR A 59 9.66 -11.15 -6.67
C THR A 59 10.87 -11.17 -7.62
N LEU A 60 10.77 -10.47 -8.76
CA LEU A 60 11.87 -10.34 -9.72
C LEU A 60 13.06 -9.58 -9.13
N ALA A 61 12.80 -8.48 -8.41
CA ALA A 61 13.84 -7.66 -7.81
C ALA A 61 14.67 -8.47 -6.79
N ALA A 62 14.02 -9.27 -5.96
CA ALA A 62 14.68 -10.14 -4.99
C ALA A 62 15.49 -11.26 -5.69
N ALA A 63 14.87 -11.96 -6.65
CA ALA A 63 15.54 -13.04 -7.37
C ALA A 63 16.77 -12.57 -8.16
N ARG A 64 16.73 -11.34 -8.68
CA ARG A 64 17.77 -10.74 -9.52
C ARG A 64 18.68 -9.75 -8.78
N ARG A 65 18.54 -9.65 -7.45
CA ARG A 65 19.39 -8.80 -6.59
C ARG A 65 19.44 -7.34 -7.06
N VAL A 66 18.32 -6.83 -7.56
CA VAL A 66 18.22 -5.51 -8.17
C VAL A 66 18.57 -4.40 -7.18
N PRO A 67 18.04 -4.39 -5.93
CA PRO A 67 18.38 -3.34 -4.97
C PRO A 67 19.87 -3.32 -4.60
N GLU A 68 20.50 -4.49 -4.42
CA GLU A 68 21.92 -4.57 -4.07
C GLU A 68 22.81 -4.11 -5.23
N ALA A 69 22.42 -4.44 -6.48
CA ALA A 69 23.12 -3.98 -7.67
C ALA A 69 23.01 -2.46 -7.86
N ASP A 70 21.84 -1.86 -7.61
CA ASP A 70 21.65 -0.39 -7.66
C ASP A 70 22.54 0.32 -6.63
N VAL A 71 22.54 -0.15 -5.37
CA VAL A 71 23.40 0.40 -4.31
C VAL A 71 24.88 0.28 -4.67
N PHE A 72 25.31 -0.88 -5.19
CA PHE A 72 26.68 -1.11 -5.62
C PHE A 72 27.11 -0.19 -6.76
N MET A 73 26.23 0.01 -7.75
CA MET A 73 26.48 0.90 -8.88
C MET A 73 26.60 2.36 -8.43
N ARG A 74 25.65 2.84 -7.62
CA ARG A 74 25.67 4.21 -7.08
C ARG A 74 26.88 4.48 -6.19
N ALA A 75 27.42 3.45 -5.53
CA ALA A 75 28.65 3.56 -4.75
C ALA A 75 29.94 3.60 -5.60
N GLY A 76 29.86 3.60 -6.94
CA GLY A 76 31.02 3.64 -7.83
C GLY A 76 31.87 2.37 -7.80
N LYS A 77 31.34 1.27 -7.26
CA LYS A 77 32.09 0.01 -7.09
C LYS A 77 32.14 -0.83 -8.36
N TYR A 78 31.32 -0.52 -9.36
CA TYR A 78 31.34 -1.21 -10.65
C TYR A 78 32.58 -0.82 -11.44
N GLN A 79 33.46 -1.78 -11.67
CA GLN A 79 34.70 -1.62 -12.45
C GLN A 79 34.66 -2.40 -13.77
N GLY A 80 33.54 -3.06 -14.07
CA GLY A 80 33.38 -3.93 -15.22
C GLY A 80 32.63 -5.21 -14.88
N TRP A 81 32.27 -5.96 -15.93
CA TRP A 81 31.58 -7.23 -15.79
C TRP A 81 32.50 -8.30 -15.18
N LEU A 82 31.96 -9.12 -14.27
CA LEU A 82 32.61 -10.32 -13.76
C LEU A 82 31.62 -11.49 -13.83
N PRO A 83 32.08 -12.73 -14.11
CA PRO A 83 31.20 -13.89 -14.20
C PRO A 83 30.34 -14.13 -12.96
N THR A 84 30.81 -13.72 -11.79
CA THR A 84 30.17 -13.96 -10.49
C THR A 84 29.43 -12.75 -9.92
N LEU A 85 29.47 -11.60 -10.60
CA LEU A 85 28.89 -10.37 -10.09
C LEU A 85 27.35 -10.43 -10.15
N PHE A 86 26.70 -10.37 -8.99
CA PHE A 86 25.24 -10.40 -8.83
C PHE A 86 24.53 -11.55 -9.56
N ILE A 87 25.13 -12.75 -9.58
CA ILE A 87 24.37 -13.95 -9.94
C ILE A 87 23.14 -14.05 -9.02
N GLY A 88 21.96 -14.15 -9.62
CA GLY A 88 20.68 -14.30 -8.94
C GLY A 88 20.14 -15.73 -9.04
N ASN A 89 18.89 -15.91 -8.64
CA ASN A 89 18.18 -17.18 -8.70
C ASN A 89 17.13 -17.18 -9.81
N LEU A 90 16.82 -18.36 -10.35
CA LEU A 90 15.61 -18.56 -11.14
C LEU A 90 14.39 -18.52 -10.22
N LEU A 91 13.22 -18.19 -10.77
CA LEU A 91 11.94 -18.18 -10.04
C LEU A 91 11.29 -19.57 -9.90
N GLN A 92 11.99 -20.62 -10.34
CA GLN A 92 11.48 -21.99 -10.43
C GLN A 92 11.76 -22.79 -9.16
#